data_AF-W0DNY0-F1
#
_entry.id   AF-W0DNY0-F1
#
_cell.length_a   1.000
_cell.length_b   1.000
_cell.length_c   1.000
_cell.angle_alpha   90.00
_cell.angle_beta   90.00
_cell.angle_gamma   90.00
#
_symmetry.space_group_name_H-M   'P 1'
#
loop_
_entity.id
_entity.type
_entity.pdbx_description
1 polymer ?
#
loop_
_entity_poly.entity_id
_entity_poly.type
_entity_poly.pdbx_seq_one_letter_code
_entity_poly.pdbx_strand_id
1 'polypeptide(L)'
;MAQNAPTDDVPSVRALLLVAPGCPHCAGMLEGLGTLVKEGTLSRLEVVNIATEPAVASELSVRSVPWARVGPFELSGLHTLDELRHWTRLASEEHGMTVYLADLLATGRRSQVAERVRQDPALLQRLVDLLGDGDTGLSVRIGVMATFEELQDSGMLAGLAESLAPLTQHREPRVRADGCHALALTGSTEAIGWVEACTDDPDPEVRETAVDALEMLTNA
;
A
#
# COMPACT_ATOMS: atom_id res chain seq x y z
N MET A 1 22.00 -43.48 1.62
CA MET A 1 20.65 -42.88 1.56
C MET A 1 20.73 -41.50 2.18
N ALA A 2 21.12 -40.50 1.38
CA ALA A 2 21.12 -39.11 1.82
C ALA A 2 19.70 -38.58 1.65
N GLN A 3 19.05 -38.25 2.76
CA GLN A 3 17.77 -37.54 2.75
C GLN A 3 18.08 -36.08 2.46
N ASN A 4 17.64 -35.58 1.30
CA ASN A 4 17.59 -34.16 1.02
C ASN A 4 16.60 -33.54 2.01
N ALA A 5 17.10 -32.78 2.98
CA ALA A 5 16.28 -31.85 3.73
C ALA A 5 15.81 -30.76 2.75
N PRO A 6 14.50 -30.45 2.67
CA PRO A 6 14.07 -29.25 1.99
C PRO A 6 14.55 -28.06 2.84
N THR A 7 15.47 -27.27 2.30
CA THR A 7 15.72 -25.92 2.79
C THR A 7 14.55 -25.05 2.36
N ASP A 8 13.43 -25.16 3.07
CA ASP A 8 12.33 -24.22 2.97
C ASP A 8 12.73 -22.96 3.74
N ASP A 9 13.49 -22.09 3.08
CA ASP A 9 13.81 -20.75 3.57
C ASP A 9 12.56 -19.86 3.42
N VAL A 10 11.48 -20.23 4.12
CA VAL A 10 10.30 -19.36 4.26
C VAL A 10 10.74 -18.19 5.12
N PRO A 11 10.66 -16.95 4.63
CA PRO A 11 11.08 -15.78 5.41
C PRO A 11 10.36 -15.76 6.75
N SER A 12 11.13 -15.86 7.84
CA SER A 12 10.55 -15.93 9.18
C SER A 12 9.96 -14.57 9.56
N VAL A 13 8.65 -14.47 9.75
CA VAL A 13 8.00 -13.21 10.15
C VAL A 13 8.38 -12.87 11.59
N ARG A 14 8.71 -11.60 11.83
CA ARG A 14 9.08 -11.05 13.15
C ARG A 14 8.15 -9.90 13.50
N ALA A 15 7.93 -9.68 14.78
CA ALA A 15 7.14 -8.57 15.28
C ALA A 15 7.87 -7.72 16.32
N LEU A 16 7.60 -6.41 16.30
CA LEU A 16 7.93 -5.44 17.33
C LEU A 16 6.62 -4.87 17.87
N LEU A 17 6.44 -4.86 19.19
CA LEU A 17 5.30 -4.26 19.87
C LEU A 17 5.77 -3.12 20.79
N LEU A 18 5.21 -1.93 20.60
CA LEU A 18 5.39 -0.78 21.47
C LEU A 18 4.20 -0.68 22.43
N VAL A 19 4.51 -0.59 23.73
CA VAL A 19 3.53 -0.48 24.82
C VAL A 19 3.88 0.67 25.76
N ALA A 20 2.91 1.12 26.56
CA ALA A 20 3.15 2.03 27.68
C ALA A 20 2.26 1.65 28.88
N PRO A 21 2.66 2.00 30.12
CA PRO A 21 1.81 1.83 31.29
C PRO A 21 0.49 2.58 31.14
N GLY A 22 -0.60 2.01 31.66
CA GLY A 22 -1.94 2.62 31.62
C GLY A 22 -2.66 2.52 30.26
N CYS A 23 -2.03 1.94 29.24
CA CYS A 23 -2.65 1.63 27.97
C CYS A 23 -3.66 0.46 28.10
N PRO A 24 -4.98 0.68 27.91
CA PRO A 24 -5.99 -0.35 28.14
C PRO A 24 -5.96 -1.48 27.09
N HIS A 25 -5.38 -1.22 25.92
CA HIS A 25 -5.37 -2.16 24.80
C HIS A 25 -4.05 -2.94 24.64
N CYS A 26 -2.99 -2.54 25.35
CA CYS A 26 -1.67 -3.11 25.18
C CYS A 26 -1.58 -4.58 25.66
N ALA A 27 -2.33 -4.94 26.69
CA ALA A 27 -2.38 -6.32 27.18
C ALA A 27 -2.96 -7.29 26.14
N GLY A 28 -4.08 -6.93 25.51
CA GLY A 28 -4.70 -7.76 24.47
C GLY A 28 -3.81 -7.90 23.23
N MET A 29 -3.16 -6.81 22.81
CA MET A 29 -2.22 -6.84 21.69
C MET A 29 -1.01 -7.77 21.97
N LEU A 30 -0.45 -7.69 23.18
CA LEU A 30 0.66 -8.56 23.61
C LEU A 30 0.23 -10.04 23.67
N GLU A 31 -0.96 -10.32 24.20
CA GLU A 31 -1.51 -11.68 24.25
C GLU A 31 -1.73 -12.26 22.85
N GLY A 32 -2.28 -11.48 21.93
CA GLY A 32 -2.50 -11.87 20.54
C GLY A 32 -1.18 -12.21 19.84
N LEU A 33 -0.21 -11.30 19.85
CA LEU A 33 1.11 -11.53 19.24
C LEU A 33 1.88 -12.67 19.92
N GLY A 34 1.77 -12.79 21.25
CA GLY A 34 2.35 -13.89 22.01
C GLY A 34 1.74 -15.26 21.65
N THR A 35 0.47 -15.29 21.27
CA THR A 35 -0.19 -16.50 20.75
C THR A 35 0.42 -16.91 19.41
N LEU A 36 0.66 -15.97 18.50
CA LEU A 36 1.28 -16.25 17.21
C LEU A 36 2.71 -16.79 17.33
N VAL A 37 3.47 -16.35 18.33
CA VAL A 37 4.79 -16.94 18.64
C VAL A 37 4.66 -18.39 19.07
N LYS A 38 3.68 -18.72 19.92
CA LYS A 38 3.43 -20.11 20.37
C LYS A 38 2.94 -21.01 19.24
N GLU A 39 2.20 -20.45 18.29
CA GLU A 39 1.76 -21.14 17.06
C GLU A 39 2.90 -21.35 16.05
N GLY A 40 4.03 -20.64 16.22
CA GLY A 40 5.17 -20.70 15.31
C GLY A 40 4.98 -19.89 14.02
N THR A 41 3.90 -19.12 13.89
CA THR A 41 3.66 -18.22 12.74
C THR A 41 4.48 -16.92 12.86
N LEU A 42 4.78 -16.49 14.09
CA LEU A 42 5.81 -15.49 14.37
C LEU A 42 7.06 -16.14 14.96
N SER A 43 8.21 -15.87 14.35
CA SER A 43 9.50 -16.39 14.81
C SER A 43 10.08 -15.64 16.02
N ARG A 44 9.75 -14.35 16.16
CA ARG A 44 10.24 -13.47 17.23
C ARG A 44 9.23 -12.37 17.51
N LEU A 45 9.01 -12.09 18.79
CA LEU A 45 8.31 -10.90 19.27
C LEU A 45 9.25 -10.11 20.18
N GLU A 46 9.51 -8.86 19.83
CA GLU A 46 10.18 -7.88 20.66
C GLU A 46 9.14 -6.94 21.26
N VAL A 47 9.23 -6.65 22.57
CA VAL A 47 8.28 -5.77 23.27
C VAL A 47 9.06 -4.66 23.94
N VAL A 48 8.76 -3.42 23.57
CA VAL A 48 9.43 -2.23 24.09
C VAL A 48 8.41 -1.37 24.84
N ASN A 49 8.71 -1.08 26.10
CA ASN A 49 7.96 -0.11 26.87
C ASN A 49 8.48 1.30 26.58
N ILE A 50 7.71 2.09 25.84
CA ILE A 50 8.14 3.42 25.39
C ILE A 50 8.18 4.46 26.52
N ALA A 51 7.61 4.15 27.69
CA ALA A 51 7.75 5.00 28.88
C ALA A 51 9.14 4.88 29.53
N THR A 52 9.83 3.76 29.31
CA THR A 52 11.21 3.54 29.77
C THR A 52 12.23 3.73 28.65
N GLU A 53 11.84 3.47 27.40
CA GLU A 53 12.68 3.60 26.20
C GLU A 53 12.01 4.46 25.12
N PRO A 54 11.88 5.79 25.32
CA PRO A 54 11.13 6.68 24.42
C PRO A 54 11.81 6.91 23.06
N ALA A 55 13.11 6.64 22.96
CA ALA A 55 13.87 6.80 21.73
C ALA A 55 13.31 5.94 20.59
N VAL A 56 12.92 4.70 20.88
CA VAL A 56 12.37 3.75 19.90
C VAL A 56 11.09 4.29 19.24
N ALA A 57 10.17 4.88 20.02
CA ALA A 57 8.96 5.48 19.47
C ALA A 57 9.26 6.70 18.59
N SER A 58 10.27 7.48 18.97
CA SER A 58 10.66 8.70 18.26
C SER A 58 11.33 8.39 16.91
N GLU A 59 12.25 7.41 16.90
CA GLU A 59 12.90 6.92 15.68
C GLU A 59 11.89 6.35 14.68
N LEU A 60 10.85 5.68 15.18
CA LEU A 60 9.79 5.10 14.37
C LEU A 60 8.62 6.08 14.10
N SER A 61 8.71 7.32 14.58
CA SER A 61 7.64 8.34 14.48
C SER A 61 6.27 7.88 15.00
N VAL A 62 6.26 6.97 15.98
CA VAL A 62 5.05 6.42 16.62
C VAL A 62 4.54 7.36 17.70
N ARG A 63 3.27 7.74 17.62
CA ARG A 63 2.64 8.73 18.52
C ARG A 63 1.66 8.13 19.54
N SER A 64 1.27 6.87 19.36
CA SER A 64 0.29 6.21 20.21
C SER A 64 0.63 4.73 20.37
N VAL A 65 0.14 4.15 21.46
CA VAL A 65 0.24 2.72 21.76
C VAL A 65 -1.16 2.15 22.04
N PRO A 66 -1.39 0.83 21.80
CA PRO A 66 -0.43 -0.13 21.28
C PRO A 66 -0.13 0.14 19.79
N TRP A 67 1.12 -0.10 19.41
CA TRP A 67 1.55 -0.08 18.02
C TRP A 67 2.41 -1.31 17.79
N ALA A 68 2.20 -2.02 16.69
CA ALA A 68 3.00 -3.17 16.32
C ALA A 68 3.51 -3.04 14.89
N ARG A 69 4.73 -3.53 14.66
CA ARG A 69 5.22 -3.85 13.32
C ARG A 69 5.25 -5.37 13.17
N VAL A 70 4.52 -5.91 12.20
CA VAL A 70 4.48 -7.35 11.87
C VAL A 70 5.06 -7.50 10.46
N GLY A 71 6.29 -8.03 10.38
CA GLY A 71 7.05 -8.00 9.12
C GLY A 71 7.18 -6.56 8.59
N PRO A 72 6.75 -6.28 7.35
CA PRO A 72 6.79 -4.93 6.78
C PRO A 72 5.60 -4.04 7.17
N PHE A 73 4.58 -4.58 7.86
CA PHE A 73 3.32 -3.90 8.12
C PHE A 73 3.28 -3.23 9.50
N GLU A 74 2.77 -2.02 9.54
CA GLU A 74 2.56 -1.26 10.77
C GLU A 74 1.07 -1.24 11.13
N LEU A 75 0.77 -1.66 12.35
CA LEU A 75 -0.55 -1.89 12.91
C LEU A 75 -0.70 -0.98 14.14
N SER A 76 -1.62 -0.03 14.07
CA SER A 76 -1.85 0.97 15.13
C SER A 76 -3.15 0.68 15.85
N GLY A 77 -3.12 0.73 17.19
CA GLY A 77 -4.30 0.47 18.01
C GLY A 77 -4.55 -1.01 18.26
N LEU A 78 -5.77 -1.32 18.71
CA LEU A 78 -6.17 -2.67 19.05
C LEU A 78 -6.47 -3.48 17.78
N HIS A 79 -5.86 -4.66 17.68
CA HIS A 79 -6.22 -5.67 16.69
C HIS A 79 -6.62 -6.97 17.38
N THR A 80 -7.61 -7.65 16.82
CA THR A 80 -8.04 -8.99 17.22
C THR A 80 -7.00 -10.04 16.83
N LEU A 81 -7.04 -11.21 17.46
CA LEU A 81 -6.14 -12.31 17.11
C LEU A 81 -6.26 -12.71 15.63
N ASP A 82 -7.47 -12.70 15.07
CA ASP A 82 -7.70 -13.08 13.67
C ASP A 82 -7.13 -12.04 12.70
N GLU A 83 -7.22 -10.75 13.01
CA GLU A 83 -6.54 -9.70 12.24
C GLU A 83 -5.01 -9.85 12.33
N LEU A 84 -4.47 -10.17 13.51
CA LEU A 84 -3.03 -10.42 13.67
C LEU A 84 -2.56 -11.64 12.85
N ARG A 85 -3.34 -12.73 12.84
CA ARG A 85 -3.08 -13.89 11.97
C ARG A 85 -3.13 -13.50 10.50
N HIS A 86 -4.13 -12.71 10.11
CA HIS A 86 -4.28 -12.23 8.74
C HIS A 86 -3.05 -11.46 8.28
N TRP A 87 -2.60 -10.47 9.06
CA TRP A 87 -1.41 -9.67 8.72
C TRP A 87 -0.11 -10.46 8.77
N THR A 88 0.02 -11.39 9.72
CA THR A 88 1.20 -12.27 9.81
C THR A 88 1.31 -13.18 8.59
N ARG A 89 0.19 -13.75 8.12
CA ARG A 89 0.17 -14.56 6.90
C ARG A 89 0.55 -13.73 5.67
N LEU A 90 -0.06 -12.55 5.50
CA LEU A 90 0.25 -11.66 4.38
C LEU A 90 1.72 -11.20 4.40
N ALA A 91 2.36 -11.12 5.57
CA ALA A 91 3.76 -10.69 5.66
C ALA A 91 4.73 -11.69 5.01
N SER A 92 4.29 -12.92 4.76
CA SER A 92 5.02 -13.96 4.04
C SER A 92 4.61 -14.12 2.58
N GLU A 93 3.61 -13.37 2.10
CA GLU A 93 3.05 -13.49 0.76
C GLU A 93 3.49 -12.32 -0.13
N GLU A 94 3.78 -12.60 -1.40
CA GLU A 94 4.22 -11.58 -2.38
C GLU A 94 3.19 -10.46 -2.59
N HIS A 95 1.91 -10.80 -2.56
CA HIS A 95 0.79 -9.86 -2.72
C HIS A 95 0.45 -9.13 -1.40
N GLY A 96 1.04 -9.52 -0.27
CA GLY A 96 0.70 -8.96 1.04
C GLY A 96 0.89 -7.45 1.13
N MET A 97 1.93 -6.92 0.50
CA MET A 97 2.15 -5.48 0.43
C MET A 97 1.03 -4.75 -0.34
N THR A 98 0.53 -5.33 -1.44
CA THR A 98 -0.57 -4.73 -2.20
C THR A 98 -1.85 -4.67 -1.36
N VAL A 99 -2.18 -5.74 -0.63
CA VAL A 99 -3.31 -5.76 0.31
C VAL A 99 -3.14 -4.74 1.43
N TYR A 100 -1.94 -4.62 1.98
CA TYR A 100 -1.64 -3.65 3.03
C TYR A 100 -1.79 -2.20 2.55
N LEU A 101 -1.29 -1.87 1.36
CA LEU A 101 -1.50 -0.54 0.77
C LEU A 101 -3.00 -0.27 0.55
N ALA A 102 -3.76 -1.25 0.07
CA ALA A 102 -5.21 -1.13 -0.09
C ALA A 102 -5.91 -0.85 1.26
N ASP A 103 -5.54 -1.57 2.34
CA ASP A 103 -6.09 -1.32 3.68
C ASP A 103 -5.77 0.10 4.20
N LEU A 104 -4.52 0.56 4.01
CA LEU A 104 -4.13 1.93 4.37
C LEU A 104 -5.00 2.96 3.63
N LEU A 105 -5.18 2.79 2.31
CA LEU A 105 -5.99 3.70 1.51
C LEU A 105 -7.48 3.65 1.91
N ALA A 106 -8.04 2.46 2.08
CA ALA A 106 -9.43 2.26 2.49
C ALA A 106 -9.74 2.88 3.86
N THR A 107 -8.75 2.92 4.76
CA THR A 107 -8.86 3.49 6.10
C THR A 107 -8.36 4.94 6.21
N GLY A 108 -8.10 5.60 5.08
CA GLY A 108 -7.72 7.02 5.04
C GLY A 108 -6.29 7.32 5.48
N ARG A 109 -5.41 6.31 5.60
CA ARG A 109 -3.99 6.43 5.95
C ARG A 109 -3.11 6.71 4.72
N ARG A 110 -3.58 7.54 3.79
CA ARG A 110 -2.89 7.90 2.54
C ARG A 110 -1.48 8.43 2.76
N SER A 111 -1.26 9.27 3.78
CA SER A 111 0.07 9.83 4.07
C SER A 111 1.11 8.75 4.38
N GLN A 112 0.71 7.61 4.97
CA GLN A 112 1.60 6.48 5.19
C GLN A 112 1.95 5.76 3.88
N VAL A 113 1.02 5.69 2.93
CA VAL A 113 1.28 5.15 1.59
C VAL A 113 2.27 6.05 0.84
N ALA A 114 2.05 7.36 0.83
CA ALA A 114 2.97 8.31 0.18
C ALA A 114 4.39 8.24 0.78
N GLU A 115 4.50 8.18 2.11
CA GLU A 115 5.80 8.03 2.78
C GLU A 115 6.50 6.72 2.42
N ARG A 116 5.76 5.62 2.37
CA ARG A 116 6.31 4.32 1.95
C ARG A 116 6.76 4.34 0.50
N VAL A 117 6.01 4.97 -0.39
CA VAL A 117 6.42 5.15 -1.80
C VAL A 117 7.68 5.99 -1.92
N ARG A 118 7.84 7.05 -1.11
CA ARG A 118 9.09 7.85 -1.08
C ARG A 118 10.29 7.01 -0.64
N GLN A 119 10.08 6.07 0.29
CA GLN A 119 11.13 5.16 0.77
C GLN A 119 11.42 4.02 -0.21
N ASP A 120 10.39 3.51 -0.88
CA ASP A 120 10.47 2.44 -1.88
C ASP A 120 9.58 2.76 -3.09
N PRO A 121 10.11 3.44 -4.11
CA PRO A 121 9.37 3.80 -5.31
C PRO A 121 8.83 2.61 -6.10
N ALA A 122 9.36 1.39 -5.91
CA ALA A 122 8.84 0.19 -6.57
C ALA A 122 7.39 -0.12 -6.16
N LEU A 123 6.93 0.42 -5.02
CA LEU A 123 5.54 0.31 -4.58
C LEU A 123 4.55 1.02 -5.51
N LEU A 124 5.00 1.97 -6.35
CA LEU A 124 4.14 2.61 -7.35
C LEU A 124 3.50 1.59 -8.28
N GLN A 125 4.21 0.53 -8.66
CA GLN A 125 3.64 -0.51 -9.53
C GLN A 125 2.46 -1.21 -8.85
N ARG A 126 2.50 -1.42 -7.53
CA ARG A 126 1.38 -2.01 -6.79
C ARG A 126 0.17 -1.09 -6.75
N LEU A 127 0.38 0.23 -6.76
CA LEU A 127 -0.70 1.21 -6.86
C LEU A 127 -1.33 1.21 -8.27
N VAL A 128 -0.52 1.03 -9.32
CA VAL A 128 -1.00 0.81 -10.70
C VAL A 128 -1.85 -0.47 -10.76
N ASP A 129 -1.40 -1.57 -10.15
CA ASP A 129 -2.14 -2.83 -10.12
C ASP A 129 -3.52 -2.66 -9.44
N LEU A 130 -3.60 -1.88 -8.35
CA LEU A 130 -4.88 -1.56 -7.67
C LEU A 130 -5.84 -0.76 -8.56
N LEU A 131 -5.33 0.12 -9.44
CA LEU A 131 -6.19 0.84 -10.39
C LEU A 131 -6.70 -0.06 -11.51
N GLY A 132 -5.84 -0.97 -11.98
CA GLY A 132 -6.17 -1.94 -13.02
C GLY A 132 -7.16 -3.02 -12.58
N ASP A 133 -7.37 -3.19 -11.27
CA ASP A 133 -8.27 -4.20 -10.72
C ASP A 133 -9.75 -3.75 -10.71
N GLY A 134 -10.56 -4.51 -11.46
CA GLY A 134 -12.01 -4.43 -11.58
C GLY A 134 -12.78 -4.59 -10.26
N ASP A 135 -12.17 -5.15 -9.23
CA ASP A 135 -12.80 -5.36 -7.92
C ASP A 135 -12.32 -4.37 -6.85
N THR A 136 -11.35 -3.49 -7.16
CA THR A 136 -10.84 -2.52 -6.20
C THR A 136 -11.90 -1.47 -5.83
N GLY A 137 -12.17 -1.36 -4.53
CA GLY A 137 -13.20 -0.46 -3.98
C GLY A 137 -12.89 1.02 -4.18
N LEU A 138 -13.96 1.83 -4.25
CA LEU A 138 -13.88 3.28 -4.53
C LEU A 138 -12.91 4.04 -3.61
N SER A 139 -12.94 3.78 -2.29
CA SER A 139 -12.06 4.45 -1.34
C SER A 139 -10.57 4.18 -1.60
N VAL A 140 -10.23 2.98 -2.06
CA VAL A 140 -8.85 2.61 -2.41
C VAL A 140 -8.43 3.37 -3.65
N ARG A 141 -9.25 3.38 -4.70
CA ARG A 141 -8.98 4.09 -5.97
C ARG A 141 -8.76 5.59 -5.76
N ILE A 142 -9.66 6.25 -5.03
CA ILE A 142 -9.51 7.67 -4.68
C ILE A 142 -8.21 7.88 -3.88
N GLY A 143 -7.91 6.96 -2.97
CA GLY A 143 -6.65 6.96 -2.23
C GLY A 143 -5.40 6.86 -3.12
N VAL A 144 -5.43 6.01 -4.15
CA VAL A 144 -4.34 5.91 -5.14
C VAL A 144 -4.20 7.22 -5.92
N MET A 145 -5.29 7.77 -6.47
CA MET A 145 -5.26 9.01 -7.25
C MET A 145 -4.72 10.18 -6.42
N ALA A 146 -5.24 10.35 -5.20
CA ALA A 146 -4.75 11.37 -4.29
C ALA A 146 -3.28 11.16 -3.88
N THR A 147 -2.79 9.91 -3.89
CA THR A 147 -1.36 9.62 -3.67
C THR A 147 -0.55 10.07 -4.89
N PHE A 148 -1.00 9.78 -6.11
CA PHE A 148 -0.32 10.22 -7.32
C PHE A 148 -0.29 11.76 -7.42
N GLU A 149 -1.41 12.43 -7.16
CA GLU A 149 -1.47 13.90 -7.10
C GLU A 149 -0.48 14.48 -6.09
N GLU A 150 -0.36 13.89 -4.89
CA GLU A 150 0.62 14.32 -3.88
C GLU A 150 2.07 14.12 -4.33
N LEU A 151 2.32 13.19 -5.25
CA LEU A 151 3.65 12.84 -5.75
C LEU A 151 3.98 13.46 -7.12
N GLN A 152 3.03 14.10 -7.80
CA GLN A 152 3.19 14.62 -9.16
C GLN A 152 4.42 15.51 -9.30
N ASP A 153 4.57 16.51 -8.42
CA ASP A 153 5.67 17.48 -8.47
C ASP A 153 7.02 16.92 -8.00
N SER A 154 7.06 15.68 -7.51
CA SER A 154 8.30 15.05 -7.03
C SER A 154 9.12 14.40 -8.15
N GLY A 155 8.54 14.23 -9.35
CA GLY A 155 9.14 13.49 -10.45
C GLY A 155 9.11 11.96 -10.30
N MET A 156 8.61 11.42 -9.19
CA MET A 156 8.56 9.97 -8.95
C MET A 156 7.64 9.21 -9.91
N LEU A 157 6.66 9.89 -10.52
CA LEU A 157 5.70 9.26 -11.45
C LEU A 157 6.19 9.16 -12.89
N ALA A 158 7.31 9.80 -13.24
CA ALA A 158 7.76 9.95 -14.63
C ALA A 158 7.94 8.61 -15.36
N GLY A 159 8.31 7.55 -14.64
CA GLY A 159 8.52 6.21 -15.19
C GLY A 159 7.27 5.31 -15.28
N LEU A 160 6.08 5.81 -14.93
CA LEU A 160 4.87 4.97 -14.86
C LEU A 160 4.03 4.97 -16.14
N ALA A 161 4.34 5.81 -17.13
CA ALA A 161 3.50 5.97 -18.32
C ALA A 161 3.24 4.64 -19.04
N GLU A 162 4.28 3.84 -19.28
CA GLU A 162 4.13 2.52 -19.91
C GLU A 162 3.33 1.53 -19.04
N SER A 163 3.51 1.53 -17.73
CA SER A 163 2.75 0.67 -16.81
C SER A 163 1.27 1.06 -16.73
N LEU A 164 0.95 2.33 -16.90
CA LEU A 164 -0.42 2.87 -16.86
C LEU A 164 -1.13 2.76 -18.20
N ALA A 165 -0.40 2.76 -19.32
CA ALA A 165 -0.96 2.71 -20.66
C ALA A 165 -1.97 1.56 -20.88
N PRO A 166 -1.77 0.32 -20.39
CA PRO A 166 -2.75 -0.75 -20.56
C PRO A 166 -4.13 -0.46 -19.94
N LEU A 167 -4.20 0.41 -18.92
CA LEU A 167 -5.46 0.73 -18.24
C LEU A 167 -6.41 1.48 -19.17
N THR A 168 -5.91 2.26 -20.13
CA THR A 168 -6.73 2.99 -21.13
C THR A 168 -7.46 2.07 -22.10
N GLN A 169 -7.13 0.78 -22.13
CA GLN A 169 -7.77 -0.24 -22.97
C GLN A 169 -8.56 -1.25 -22.14
N HIS A 170 -8.72 -1.01 -20.83
CA HIS A 170 -9.41 -1.95 -19.95
C HIS A 170 -10.91 -2.08 -20.32
N ARG A 171 -11.48 -3.27 -20.09
CA ARG A 171 -12.89 -3.56 -20.42
C ARG A 171 -13.87 -2.66 -19.65
N GLU A 172 -13.52 -2.27 -18.43
CA GLU A 172 -14.35 -1.44 -17.56
C GLU A 172 -14.07 0.05 -17.79
N PRO A 173 -15.08 0.86 -18.14
CA PRO A 173 -14.90 2.30 -18.40
C PRO A 173 -14.23 3.05 -17.25
N ARG A 174 -14.60 2.73 -16.00
CA ARG A 174 -14.01 3.34 -14.80
C ARG A 174 -12.48 3.19 -14.72
N VAL A 175 -11.94 2.05 -15.17
CA VAL A 175 -10.49 1.80 -15.15
C VAL A 175 -9.80 2.55 -16.27
N ARG A 176 -10.48 2.71 -17.43
CA ARG A 176 -9.97 3.55 -18.52
C ARG A 176 -9.90 5.03 -18.12
N ALA A 177 -10.94 5.53 -17.47
CA ALA A 177 -10.95 6.90 -16.93
C ALA A 177 -9.82 7.12 -15.90
N ASP A 178 -9.70 6.22 -14.92
CA ASP A 178 -8.58 6.26 -13.95
C ASP A 178 -7.22 6.20 -14.65
N GLY A 179 -7.08 5.34 -15.68
CA GLY A 179 -5.87 5.24 -16.48
C GLY A 179 -5.51 6.56 -17.18
N CYS A 180 -6.49 7.24 -17.77
CA CYS A 180 -6.29 8.56 -18.39
C CYS A 180 -5.84 9.61 -17.36
N HIS A 181 -6.53 9.69 -16.21
CA HIS A 181 -6.17 10.64 -15.15
C HIS A 181 -4.76 10.36 -14.60
N ALA A 182 -4.46 9.09 -14.27
CA ALA A 182 -3.14 8.72 -13.78
C ALA A 182 -2.02 8.99 -14.79
N LEU A 183 -2.26 8.78 -16.09
CA LEU A 183 -1.31 9.12 -17.15
C LEU A 183 -1.03 10.62 -17.18
N ALA A 184 -2.05 11.48 -17.03
CA ALA A 184 -1.85 12.93 -16.96
C ALA A 184 -0.97 13.33 -15.76
N LEU A 185 -1.16 12.70 -14.60
CA LEU A 185 -0.36 12.95 -13.40
C LEU A 185 1.12 12.56 -13.57
N THR A 186 1.47 11.72 -14.54
CA THR A 186 2.89 11.42 -14.83
C THR A 186 3.62 12.61 -15.46
N GLY A 187 2.89 13.53 -16.12
CA GLY A 187 3.46 14.59 -16.94
C GLY A 187 4.25 14.10 -18.17
N SER A 188 4.19 12.80 -18.50
CA SER A 188 4.95 12.24 -19.61
C SER A 188 4.24 12.50 -20.93
N THR A 189 4.89 13.24 -21.83
CA THR A 189 4.39 13.46 -23.21
C THR A 189 4.25 12.16 -24.02
N GLU A 190 4.92 11.08 -23.61
CA GLU A 190 4.73 9.74 -24.21
C GLU A 190 3.29 9.23 -24.00
N ALA A 191 2.60 9.72 -22.97
CA ALA A 191 1.23 9.33 -22.68
C ALA A 191 0.19 9.89 -23.65
N ILE A 192 0.51 10.96 -24.38
CA ILE A 192 -0.44 11.70 -25.22
C ILE A 192 -1.17 10.76 -26.19
N GLY A 193 -0.44 9.89 -26.90
CA GLY A 193 -1.07 8.99 -27.87
C GLY A 193 -2.04 7.99 -27.26
N TRP A 194 -1.80 7.52 -26.04
CA TRP A 194 -2.74 6.63 -25.34
C TRP A 194 -3.98 7.36 -24.84
N VAL A 195 -3.82 8.59 -24.36
CA VAL A 195 -4.95 9.41 -23.88
C VAL A 195 -5.79 9.95 -25.05
N GLU A 196 -5.17 10.35 -26.17
CA GLU A 196 -5.86 10.77 -27.41
C GLU A 196 -6.80 9.67 -27.93
N ALA A 197 -6.39 8.40 -27.85
CA ALA A 197 -7.26 7.30 -28.25
C ALA A 197 -8.56 7.19 -27.42
N CYS A 198 -8.57 7.73 -26.20
CA CYS A 198 -9.73 7.71 -25.30
C CYS A 198 -10.69 8.89 -25.49
N THR A 199 -10.36 9.91 -26.30
CA THR A 199 -11.29 11.02 -26.55
C THR A 199 -12.51 10.60 -27.38
N ASP A 200 -12.40 9.48 -28.10
CA ASP A 200 -13.49 8.86 -28.87
C ASP A 200 -14.07 7.61 -28.17
N ASP A 201 -13.78 7.41 -26.87
CA ASP A 201 -14.26 6.25 -26.11
C ASP A 201 -15.80 6.16 -26.11
N PRO A 202 -16.42 4.96 -26.15
CA PRO A 202 -17.87 4.83 -26.07
C PRO A 202 -18.47 5.42 -24.79
N ASP A 203 -17.74 5.42 -23.69
CA ASP A 203 -18.19 5.94 -22.40
C ASP A 203 -17.95 7.45 -22.29
N PRO A 204 -18.98 8.26 -21.98
CA PRO A 204 -18.84 9.71 -21.86
C PRO A 204 -17.87 10.16 -20.77
N GLU A 205 -17.78 9.46 -19.63
CA GLU A 205 -16.89 9.81 -18.52
C GLU A 205 -15.43 9.60 -18.91
N VAL A 206 -15.16 8.55 -19.68
CA VAL A 206 -13.81 8.31 -20.22
C VAL A 206 -13.41 9.41 -21.21
N ARG A 207 -14.33 9.82 -22.11
CA ARG A 207 -14.05 10.91 -23.06
C ARG A 207 -13.76 12.23 -22.34
N GLU A 208 -14.56 12.59 -21.35
CA GLU A 208 -14.37 13.81 -20.54
C GLU A 208 -13.01 13.78 -19.84
N THR A 209 -12.71 12.68 -19.13
CA THR A 209 -11.43 12.50 -18.44
C THR A 209 -10.24 12.54 -19.39
N ALA A 210 -10.36 11.96 -20.58
CA ALA A 210 -9.30 11.96 -21.59
C ALA A 210 -9.02 13.37 -22.13
N VAL A 211 -10.06 14.18 -22.36
CA VAL A 211 -9.89 15.57 -22.79
C VAL A 211 -9.17 16.40 -21.72
N ASP A 212 -9.58 16.29 -20.47
CA ASP A 212 -8.93 16.99 -19.34
C ASP A 212 -7.46 16.54 -19.19
N ALA A 213 -7.21 15.23 -19.29
CA ALA A 213 -5.87 14.66 -19.23
C ALA A 213 -4.96 15.17 -20.36
N LEU A 214 -5.48 15.33 -21.59
CA LEU A 214 -4.71 15.92 -22.70
C LEU A 214 -4.40 17.40 -22.48
N GLU A 215 -5.36 18.16 -21.95
CA GLU A 215 -5.11 19.56 -21.60
C GLU A 215 -3.97 19.69 -20.59
N MET A 216 -3.93 18.82 -19.58
CA MET A 216 -2.83 18.76 -18.61
C MET A 216 -1.49 18.40 -19.27
N LEU A 217 -1.45 17.39 -20.13
CA LEU A 217 -0.21 16.91 -20.77
C LEU A 217 0.36 17.87 -21.83
N THR A 218 -0.49 18.68 -22.46
CA THR A 218 -0.09 19.60 -23.53
C THR A 218 0.21 21.01 -23.03
N ASN A 219 -0.28 21.38 -21.84
CA ASN A 219 -0.02 22.67 -21.20
C ASN A 219 1.05 22.62 -20.09
N ALA A 220 1.60 21.43 -19.78
CA ALA A 220 2.71 21.25 -18.84
C ALA A 220 4.07 21.60 -19.47
#